data_AF-A0A235HUA6-F1
#
_entry.id   AF-A0A235HUA6-F1
#
_cell.length_a   1.000
_cell.length_b   1.000
_cell.length_c   1.000
_cell.angle_alpha   90.00
_cell.angle_beta   90.00
_cell.angle_gamma   90.00
#
_symmetry.space_group_name_H-M   'P 1'
#
loop_
_entity.id
_entity.type
_entity.pdbx_description
1 polymer ?
#
loop_
_entity_poly.entity_id
_entity_poly.type
_entity_poly.pdbx_seq_one_letter_code
_entity_poly.pdbx_strand_id
1 'polypeptide(L)'
;MQESFSNSAGRHLQDAQILLKEQRWDNAVYLAGYVVECSFKILVEQYFKHDQGAVKKYGHDLTELEGRAMERLRVLYPILDRQLPASRIVGTVLAQNHPERRYSKSGLWAEADAKTAVQRAEEIYREIISKLVLNGSISSQDI
;
A
#
# COMPACT_ATOMS: atom_id res chain seq x y z
N MET A 1 9.84 13.20 -14.14
CA MET A 1 8.68 12.30 -14.34
C MET A 1 7.75 12.52 -13.16
N GLN A 2 6.45 12.67 -13.39
CA GLN A 2 5.47 12.83 -12.31
C GLN A 2 5.17 11.46 -11.70
N GLU A 3 5.18 11.35 -10.37
CA GLU A 3 4.80 10.13 -9.68
C GLU A 3 3.27 9.96 -9.74
N SER A 4 2.81 8.73 -9.97
CA SER A 4 1.38 8.39 -9.92
C SER A 4 1.20 7.15 -9.05
N PHE A 5 0.93 7.37 -7.76
CA PHE A 5 0.80 6.26 -6.81
C PHE A 5 -0.45 5.42 -7.07
N SER A 6 -1.53 6.01 -7.60
CA SER A 6 -2.75 5.26 -7.97
C SER A 6 -2.48 4.26 -9.10
N ASN A 7 -1.87 4.69 -10.20
CA ASN A 7 -1.51 3.81 -11.31
C ASN A 7 -0.45 2.76 -10.90
N SER A 8 0.48 3.13 -10.02
CA SER A 8 1.46 2.18 -9.50
C SER A 8 0.80 1.14 -8.58
N ALA A 9 -0.11 1.54 -7.70
CA ALA A 9 -0.84 0.60 -6.83
C ALA A 9 -1.64 -0.43 -7.64
N GLY A 10 -2.35 0.01 -8.69
CA GLY A 10 -3.12 -0.88 -9.57
C GLY A 10 -2.25 -1.90 -10.30
N ARG A 11 -1.19 -1.41 -10.97
CA ARG A 11 -0.22 -2.28 -11.65
C ARG A 11 0.48 -3.25 -10.70
N HIS A 12 0.94 -2.78 -9.53
CA HIS A 12 1.58 -3.64 -8.54
C HIS A 12 0.63 -4.72 -8.01
N LEU A 13 -0.66 -4.42 -7.85
CA LEU A 13 -1.64 -5.41 -7.41
C LEU A 13 -1.84 -6.48 -8.47
N GLN A 14 -2.03 -6.07 -9.72
CA GLN A 14 -2.14 -6.99 -10.85
C GLN A 14 -0.90 -7.88 -10.95
N ASP A 15 0.30 -7.30 -10.90
CA ASP A 15 1.56 -8.02 -10.99
C ASP A 15 1.77 -8.95 -9.79
N ALA A 16 1.41 -8.53 -8.58
CA ALA A 16 1.49 -9.37 -7.38
C ALA A 16 0.58 -10.61 -7.49
N GLN A 17 -0.64 -10.44 -8.03
CA GLN A 17 -1.55 -11.55 -8.28
C GLN A 17 -1.04 -12.50 -9.36
N ILE A 18 -0.40 -11.99 -10.42
CA ILE A 18 0.26 -12.82 -11.44
C ILE A 18 1.40 -13.62 -10.82
N LEU A 19 2.30 -12.96 -10.08
CA LEU A 19 3.45 -13.60 -9.44
C LEU A 19 3.03 -14.67 -8.43
N LEU A 20 1.93 -14.45 -7.70
CA LEU A 20 1.37 -15.46 -6.81
C LEU A 20 0.94 -16.72 -7.57
N LYS A 21 0.26 -16.56 -8.72
CA LYS A 21 -0.15 -17.67 -9.59
C LYS A 21 1.04 -18.43 -10.17
N GLU A 22 2.09 -17.69 -10.53
CA GLU A 22 3.36 -18.24 -11.03
C GLU A 22 4.29 -18.76 -9.92
N GLN A 23 3.81 -18.87 -8.67
CA GLN A 23 4.57 -19.38 -7.52
C GLN A 23 5.86 -18.58 -7.23
N ARG A 24 5.90 -17.31 -7.66
CA ARG A 24 6.98 -16.35 -7.38
C ARG A 24 6.72 -15.63 -6.06
N TRP A 25 6.68 -16.40 -4.97
CA TRP A 25 6.20 -15.97 -3.65
C TRP A 25 6.90 -14.71 -3.12
N ASP A 26 8.23 -14.68 -3.15
CA ASP A 26 9.00 -13.53 -2.65
C ASP A 26 8.67 -12.25 -3.43
N ASN A 27 8.57 -12.35 -4.75
CA ASN A 27 8.23 -11.23 -5.62
C ASN A 27 6.77 -10.79 -5.45
N ALA A 28 5.85 -11.74 -5.17
CA ALA A 28 4.47 -11.44 -4.88
C ALA A 28 4.33 -10.64 -3.56
N VAL A 29 5.01 -11.07 -2.48
CA VAL A 29 5.05 -10.34 -1.20
C VAL A 29 5.72 -8.97 -1.38
N TYR A 30 6.79 -8.91 -2.16
CA TYR A 30 7.47 -7.67 -2.51
C TYR A 30 6.51 -6.64 -3.13
N LEU A 31 5.81 -7.00 -4.21
CA LEU A 31 4.88 -6.09 -4.86
C LEU A 31 3.64 -5.81 -4.01
N ALA A 32 3.14 -6.79 -3.25
CA ALA A 32 2.04 -6.59 -2.32
C ALA A 32 2.33 -5.46 -1.31
N GLY A 33 3.56 -5.33 -0.81
CA GLY A 33 3.91 -4.19 0.04
C GLY A 33 3.92 -2.85 -0.69
N TYR A 34 4.32 -2.81 -1.95
CA TYR A 34 4.24 -1.60 -2.76
C TYR A 34 2.80 -1.18 -3.05
N VAL A 35 1.87 -2.13 -3.19
CA VAL A 35 0.42 -1.83 -3.26
C VAL A 35 -0.01 -1.06 -2.01
N VAL A 36 0.35 -1.54 -0.83
CA VAL A 36 0.00 -0.89 0.44
C VAL A 36 0.68 0.47 0.58
N GLU A 37 1.98 0.55 0.27
CA GLU A 37 2.76 1.79 0.31
C GLU A 37 2.11 2.86 -0.57
N CYS A 38 1.85 2.54 -1.84
CA CYS A 38 1.22 3.47 -2.77
C CYS A 38 -0.19 3.86 -2.30
N SER A 39 -0.98 2.91 -1.79
CA SER A 39 -2.32 3.21 -1.26
C SER A 39 -2.29 4.22 -0.11
N PHE A 40 -1.35 4.08 0.83
CA PHE A 40 -1.17 5.04 1.92
C PHE A 40 -0.63 6.39 1.43
N LYS A 41 0.29 6.39 0.46
CA LYS A 41 0.80 7.63 -0.13
C LYS A 41 -0.29 8.44 -0.80
N ILE A 42 -1.25 7.81 -1.48
CA ILE A 42 -2.40 8.51 -2.05
C ILE A 42 -3.22 9.22 -0.97
N LEU A 43 -3.44 8.59 0.19
CA LEU A 43 -4.11 9.27 1.31
C LEU A 43 -3.32 10.50 1.77
N VAL A 44 -2.00 10.36 1.90
CA VAL A 44 -1.13 11.49 2.25
C VAL A 44 -1.25 12.61 1.21
N GLU A 45 -1.23 12.31 -0.09
CA GLU A 45 -1.43 13.33 -1.15
C GLU A 45 -2.80 13.99 -1.08
N GLN A 46 -3.86 13.21 -0.89
CA GLN A 46 -5.24 13.71 -0.91
C GLN A 46 -5.57 14.56 0.32
N TYR A 47 -4.98 14.28 1.48
CA TYR A 47 -5.31 14.99 2.71
C TYR A 47 -4.26 16.04 3.10
N PHE A 48 -3.04 15.96 2.56
CA PHE A 48 -2.01 16.99 2.72
C PHE A 48 -1.70 17.72 1.39
N LYS A 49 -2.74 18.07 0.60
CA LYS A 49 -2.61 18.71 -0.72
C LYS A 49 -1.71 19.96 -0.76
N HIS A 50 -1.59 20.67 0.37
CA HIS A 50 -0.79 21.88 0.49
C HIS A 50 0.69 21.61 0.86
N ASP A 51 1.05 20.40 1.25
CA ASP A 51 2.44 19.98 1.52
C ASP A 51 2.89 18.99 0.43
N GLN A 52 3.41 19.54 -0.66
CA GLN A 52 3.94 18.78 -1.81
C GLN A 52 5.15 17.89 -1.44
N GLY A 53 5.72 18.07 -0.24
CA GLY A 53 6.78 17.23 0.30
C GLY A 53 6.28 16.15 1.27
N ALA A 54 4.99 16.12 1.61
CA ALA A 54 4.43 15.25 2.65
C ALA A 54 4.73 13.78 2.38
N VAL A 55 4.51 13.31 1.14
CA VAL A 55 4.79 11.93 0.76
C VAL A 55 6.28 11.59 0.83
N LYS A 56 7.14 12.51 0.37
CA LYS A 56 8.60 12.31 0.30
C LYS A 56 9.22 12.13 1.69
N LYS A 57 8.62 12.71 2.73
CA LYS A 57 9.07 12.56 4.13
C LYS A 57 9.03 11.13 4.63
N TYR A 58 8.11 10.31 4.11
CA TYR A 58 7.95 8.92 4.53
C TYR A 58 8.74 7.93 3.68
N GLY A 59 9.32 8.37 2.56
CA GLY A 59 10.16 7.53 1.69
C GLY A 59 9.45 6.23 1.28
N HIS A 60 10.11 5.09 1.47
CA HIS A 60 9.54 3.75 1.29
C HIS A 60 9.31 3.05 2.63
N ASP A 61 9.24 3.81 3.73
CA ASP A 61 9.03 3.23 5.04
C ASP A 61 7.54 2.98 5.27
N LEU A 62 7.15 1.73 5.08
CA LEU A 62 5.78 1.30 5.18
C LEU A 62 5.26 1.32 6.63
N THR A 63 6.15 1.08 7.60
CA THR A 63 5.81 1.14 9.03
C THR A 63 5.50 2.59 9.43
N GLU A 64 6.29 3.53 8.92
CA GLU A 64 6.09 4.96 9.12
C GLU A 64 4.81 5.50 8.46
N LEU A 65 4.50 5.00 7.26
CA LEU A 65 3.25 5.32 6.58
C LEU A 65 2.03 4.79 7.34
N GLU A 66 2.05 3.52 7.78
CA GLU A 66 0.93 2.95 8.54
C GLU A 66 0.79 3.59 9.93
N GLY A 67 1.90 3.81 10.63
CA GLY A 67 1.91 4.37 11.97
C GLY A 67 1.70 5.88 11.94
N ARG A 68 2.81 6.63 11.95
CA ARG A 68 2.78 8.09 12.17
C ARG A 68 1.94 8.83 11.13
N ALA A 69 1.98 8.43 9.85
CA ALA A 69 1.22 9.13 8.82
C ALA A 69 -0.30 8.90 8.97
N MET A 70 -0.76 7.65 9.10
CA MET A 70 -2.19 7.38 9.28
C MET A 70 -2.71 7.89 10.63
N GLU A 71 -1.94 7.82 11.71
CA GLU A 71 -2.32 8.41 13.00
C GLU A 71 -2.57 9.91 12.88
N ARG A 72 -1.64 10.65 12.26
CA ARG A 72 -1.84 12.08 11.98
C ARG A 72 -3.07 12.34 11.13
N LEU A 73 -3.28 11.56 10.08
CA LEU A 73 -4.44 11.70 9.22
C LEU A 73 -5.75 11.46 9.96
N ARG A 74 -5.82 10.45 10.83
CA ARG A 74 -7.01 10.17 11.65
C ARG A 74 -7.33 11.28 12.64
N VAL A 75 -6.30 11.90 13.24
CA VAL A 75 -6.49 13.05 14.15
C VAL A 75 -7.05 14.25 13.40
N LEU A 76 -6.53 14.55 12.21
CA LEU A 76 -6.94 15.72 11.42
C LEU A 76 -8.28 15.48 10.68
N TYR A 77 -8.54 14.24 10.28
CA TYR A 77 -9.69 13.85 9.48
C TYR A 77 -10.36 12.61 10.10
N PRO A 78 -11.18 12.76 11.16
CA PRO A 78 -11.80 11.64 11.87
C PRO A 78 -12.66 10.72 10.98
N ILE A 79 -13.15 11.21 9.84
CA ILE A 79 -13.85 10.40 8.84
C ILE A 79 -12.98 9.24 8.33
N LEU A 80 -11.66 9.40 8.30
CA LEU A 80 -10.72 8.36 7.90
C LEU A 80 -10.65 7.23 8.92
N ASP A 81 -10.89 7.48 10.20
CA ASP A 81 -10.88 6.42 11.22
C ASP A 81 -12.03 5.41 10.99
N ARG A 82 -13.19 5.92 10.59
CA ARG A 82 -14.35 5.10 10.18
C ARG A 82 -14.11 4.38 8.84
N GLN A 83 -13.33 4.98 7.94
CA GLN A 83 -13.08 4.43 6.61
C GLN A 83 -11.90 3.45 6.56
N LEU A 84 -10.97 3.55 7.51
CA LEU A 84 -9.70 2.83 7.56
C LEU A 84 -9.44 2.30 8.99
N PRO A 85 -9.95 1.11 9.37
CA PRO A 85 -9.77 0.56 10.71
C PRO A 85 -8.29 0.38 11.09
N ALA A 86 -7.99 0.45 12.40
CA ALA A 86 -6.64 0.46 12.97
C ALA A 86 -5.81 -0.81 12.68
N SER A 87 -4.53 -0.60 12.34
CA SER A 87 -3.50 -1.59 12.00
C SER A 87 -3.89 -2.62 10.92
N ARG A 88 -3.31 -2.47 9.74
CA ARG A 88 -3.56 -3.33 8.57
C ARG A 88 -2.41 -4.23 8.16
N ILE A 89 -1.17 -3.93 8.55
CA ILE A 89 0.00 -4.74 8.20
C ILE A 89 0.82 -5.21 9.41
N VAL A 90 0.67 -4.61 10.60
CA VAL A 90 1.38 -5.09 11.81
C VAL A 90 1.09 -6.56 12.05
N GLY A 91 2.15 -7.34 12.31
CA GLY A 91 2.05 -8.78 12.53
C GLY A 91 1.90 -9.60 11.25
N THR A 92 1.88 -8.97 10.07
CA THR A 92 1.83 -9.66 8.77
C THR A 92 3.19 -9.62 8.08
N VAL A 93 3.39 -10.47 7.07
CA VAL A 93 4.62 -10.47 6.25
C VAL A 93 4.80 -9.18 5.43
N LEU A 94 3.74 -8.38 5.26
CA LEU A 94 3.82 -7.08 4.56
C LEU A 94 4.71 -6.08 5.31
N ALA A 95 4.68 -6.09 6.64
CA ALA A 95 5.50 -5.23 7.48
C ALA A 95 6.96 -5.69 7.58
N GLN A 96 7.26 -6.93 7.16
CA GLN A 96 8.59 -7.51 7.36
C GLN A 96 9.55 -7.09 6.25
N ASN A 97 10.62 -6.40 6.66
CA ASN A 97 11.75 -5.99 5.80
C ASN A 97 11.34 -5.21 4.53
N HIS A 98 10.25 -4.44 4.55
CA HIS A 98 9.94 -3.53 3.44
C HIS A 98 10.87 -2.30 3.49
N PRO A 99 11.47 -1.85 2.38
CA PRO A 99 11.45 -2.42 1.04
C PRO A 99 12.62 -3.38 0.74
N GLU A 100 13.53 -3.57 1.71
CA GLU A 100 14.81 -4.28 1.53
C GLU A 100 14.70 -5.77 1.19
N ARG A 101 13.55 -6.40 1.47
CA ARG A 101 13.23 -7.78 1.05
C ARG A 101 13.36 -8.00 -0.46
N ARG A 102 13.42 -6.94 -1.27
CA ARG A 102 13.74 -7.02 -2.71
C ARG A 102 15.11 -7.64 -3.02
N TYR A 103 16.04 -7.57 -2.09
CA TYR A 103 17.40 -8.09 -2.23
C TYR A 103 17.64 -9.37 -1.43
N SER A 104 16.62 -9.91 -0.75
CA SER A 104 16.79 -11.17 -0.02
C SER A 104 17.03 -12.31 -0.99
N LYS A 105 17.77 -13.33 -0.53
CA LYS A 105 17.88 -14.60 -1.25
C LYS A 105 16.47 -15.20 -1.44
N SER A 106 16.22 -15.81 -2.59
CA SER A 106 14.96 -16.48 -2.88
C SER A 106 14.63 -17.57 -1.85
N GLY A 107 13.34 -17.79 -1.61
CA GLY A 107 12.80 -18.70 -0.62
C GLY A 107 12.62 -18.08 0.76
N LEU A 108 12.42 -16.75 0.85
CA LEU A 108 12.16 -16.07 2.11
C LEU A 108 10.73 -16.33 2.60
N TRP A 109 9.77 -16.37 1.68
CA TRP A 109 8.35 -16.54 1.97
C TRP A 109 7.79 -17.81 1.36
N ALA A 110 6.89 -18.47 2.09
CA ALA A 110 6.16 -19.62 1.57
C ALA A 110 4.88 -19.19 0.81
N GLU A 111 4.24 -20.14 0.14
CA GLU A 111 2.97 -19.91 -0.56
C GLU A 111 1.89 -19.30 0.36
N ALA A 112 1.79 -19.77 1.61
CA ALA A 112 0.81 -19.26 2.56
C ALA A 112 1.05 -17.77 2.88
N ASP A 113 2.31 -17.39 3.10
CA ASP A 113 2.70 -16.00 3.34
C ASP A 113 2.35 -15.11 2.15
N ALA A 114 2.68 -15.56 0.94
CA ALA A 114 2.39 -14.83 -0.28
C ALA A 114 0.88 -14.66 -0.52
N LYS A 115 0.07 -15.71 -0.29
CA LYS A 115 -1.40 -15.62 -0.36
C LYS A 115 -1.93 -14.59 0.62
N THR A 116 -1.51 -14.67 1.89
CA THR A 116 -1.93 -13.71 2.92
C THR A 116 -1.50 -12.29 2.57
N ALA A 117 -0.28 -12.09 2.06
CA ALA A 117 0.23 -10.78 1.68
C ALA A 117 -0.58 -10.16 0.54
N VAL A 118 -0.78 -10.89 -0.56
CA VAL A 118 -1.51 -10.40 -1.74
C VAL A 118 -2.97 -10.15 -1.41
N GLN A 119 -3.62 -11.06 -0.68
CA GLN A 119 -5.00 -10.87 -0.24
C GLN A 119 -5.12 -9.61 0.62
N ARG A 120 -4.22 -9.43 1.59
CA ARG A 120 -4.28 -8.27 2.48
C ARG A 120 -4.00 -6.97 1.75
N ALA A 121 -3.07 -6.97 0.80
CA ALA A 121 -2.80 -5.82 -0.05
C ALA A 121 -4.02 -5.46 -0.92
N GLU A 122 -4.72 -6.45 -1.46
CA GLU A 122 -5.96 -6.25 -2.23
C GLU A 122 -7.08 -5.64 -1.38
N GLU A 123 -7.28 -6.14 -0.15
CA GLU A 123 -8.24 -5.58 0.79
C GLU A 123 -7.94 -4.09 1.05
N ILE A 124 -6.69 -3.77 1.38
CA ILE A 124 -6.26 -2.39 1.63
C ILE A 124 -6.46 -1.50 0.40
N TYR A 125 -6.08 -2.00 -0.78
CA TYR A 125 -6.29 -1.31 -2.05
C TYR A 125 -7.76 -0.96 -2.26
N ARG A 126 -8.67 -1.94 -2.11
CA ARG A 126 -10.11 -1.74 -2.29
C ARG A 126 -10.69 -0.77 -1.25
N GLU A 127 -10.24 -0.88 0.00
CA GLU A 127 -10.72 -0.01 1.08
C GLU A 127 -10.30 1.46 0.90
N ILE A 128 -9.19 1.73 0.21
CA ILE A 128 -8.66 3.07 -0.02
C ILE A 128 -9.03 3.55 -1.42
N ILE A 129 -8.43 2.93 -2.44
CA ILE A 129 -8.45 3.42 -3.82
C ILE A 129 -9.86 3.34 -4.39
N SER A 130 -10.59 2.24 -4.19
CA SER A 130 -11.97 2.17 -4.69
C SER A 130 -12.88 3.23 -4.04
N LYS A 131 -12.69 3.55 -2.76
CA LYS A 131 -13.46 4.63 -2.11
C LYS A 131 -13.11 6.00 -2.66
N LEU A 132 -11.84 6.26 -2.92
CA LEU A 132 -11.38 7.53 -3.52
C LEU A 132 -11.85 7.70 -4.96
N VAL A 133 -11.96 6.61 -5.72
CA VAL A 133 -12.58 6.65 -7.06
C VAL A 133 -14.07 6.95 -6.93
N LEU A 134 -14.79 6.22 -6.07
CA LEU A 134 -16.25 6.35 -5.93
C LEU A 134 -16.68 7.73 -5.42
N ASN A 135 -15.86 8.39 -4.61
CA ASN A 135 -16.15 9.75 -4.12
C ASN A 135 -15.58 10.87 -5.01
N GLY A 136 -14.97 10.53 -6.15
CA GLY A 136 -14.43 11.47 -7.13
C GLY A 136 -13.12 12.15 -6.72
N SER A 137 -12.41 11.67 -5.70
CA SER A 137 -11.11 12.23 -5.29
C SER A 137 -9.98 11.86 -6.26
N ILE A 138 -10.11 10.75 -6.98
CA ILE A 138 -9.20 10.31 -8.06
C ILE A 138 -10.00 9.74 -9.23
N SER A 139 -9.46 9.77 -10.45
CA SER A 139 -10.13 9.24 -11.64
C SER A 139 -10.04 7.72 -11.69
N SER A 140 -11.08 7.05 -12.23
CA SER A 140 -10.99 5.62 -12.58
C SER A 140 -10.02 5.34 -13.73
N GLN A 141 -9.60 6.36 -14.47
CA GLN A 141 -8.54 6.27 -15.49
C GLN A 141 -7.14 6.29 -14.87
N ASP A 142 -7.02 6.61 -13.57
CA ASP A 142 -5.76 6.71 -12.86
C ASP A 142 -5.42 5.43 -12.05
N ILE A 143 -6.10 4.31 -12.29
CA ILE A 143 -5.94 3.04 -11.57
C ILE A 143 -5.69 1.85 -12.49
#